data_AF-A0A0C9SQ84-F1
#
_entry.id   AF-A0A0C9SQ84-F1
#
_cell.length_a   1.000
_cell.length_b   1.000
_cell.length_c   1.000
_cell.angle_alpha   90.00
_cell.angle_beta   90.00
_cell.angle_gamma   90.00
#
_symmetry.space_group_name_H-M   'P 1'
#
loop_
_entity.id
_entity.type
_entity.pdbx_description
1 polymer ?
#
loop_
_entity_poly.entity_id
_entity_poly.type
_entity_poly.pdbx_seq_one_letter_code
_entity_poly.pdbx_strand_id
1 'polypeptide(L)'
;MRASQVRGTLKALAVNLMEHVYGFTPIGDIDLDSEDTVQQQDAAIAQNRELVGKLKSKSAFSRLDPHDEKLKNSLYRNRIIQKLLNQQWFRNPQADGLRFPEHYSPGGCIPLVTIALIMTAVECAIDGWSTGRCITDKNVGSFDSQKYTPVYNIHIQKLRRWEAFTAGTTDRLTKKCQQDLLRLARKHAGVDSALAQHTVGVDVLTDADFAANEG
;
A
#
# COMPACT_ATOMS: atom_id res chain seq x y z
N MET A 1 11.14 8.70 12.38
CA MET A 1 10.56 9.20 11.11
C MET A 1 9.24 9.93 11.43
N ARG A 2 9.00 11.15 10.91
CA ARG A 2 7.76 11.90 11.22
C ARG A 2 6.59 11.34 10.42
N ALA A 3 5.48 11.01 11.07
CA ALA A 3 4.33 10.35 10.45
C ALA A 3 3.70 11.12 9.26
N SER A 4 3.84 12.45 9.22
CA SER A 4 3.39 13.29 8.10
C SER A 4 4.17 13.03 6.81
N GLN A 5 5.48 12.77 6.89
CA GLN A 5 6.33 12.52 5.72
C GLN A 5 6.01 11.17 5.06
N VAL A 6 5.75 10.14 5.88
CA VAL A 6 5.34 8.81 5.38
C VAL A 6 4.04 8.90 4.59
N ARG A 7 3.04 9.59 5.15
CA ARG A 7 1.73 9.76 4.51
C ARG A 7 1.80 10.51 3.19
N GLY A 8 2.54 11.63 3.15
CA GLY A 8 2.74 12.41 1.93
C GLY A 8 3.45 11.59 0.84
N THR A 9 4.52 10.89 1.20
CA THR A 9 5.27 10.04 0.26
C THR A 9 4.41 8.91 -0.28
N LEU A 10 3.69 8.20 0.61
CA LEU A 10 2.85 7.07 0.23
C LEU A 10 1.69 7.49 -0.70
N LYS A 11 1.09 8.67 -0.46
CA LYS A 11 0.10 9.26 -1.36
C LYS A 11 0.69 9.53 -2.74
N ALA A 12 1.83 10.24 -2.80
CA ALA A 12 2.45 10.58 -4.08
C ALA A 12 2.80 9.32 -4.90
N LEU A 13 3.34 8.29 -4.24
CA LEU A 13 3.59 6.99 -4.87
C LEU A 13 2.29 6.33 -5.37
N ALA A 14 1.21 6.39 -4.59
CA ALA A 14 -0.08 5.81 -4.99
C ALA A 14 -0.65 6.52 -6.22
N VAL A 15 -0.64 7.85 -6.24
CA VAL A 15 -1.10 8.66 -7.39
C VAL A 15 -0.33 8.28 -8.66
N ASN A 16 1.00 8.20 -8.59
CA ASN A 16 1.85 7.83 -9.74
C ASN A 16 1.60 6.40 -10.27
N LEU A 17 0.97 5.53 -9.46
CA LEU A 17 0.66 4.17 -9.87
C LEU A 17 -0.75 4.01 -10.44
N MET A 18 -1.63 5.02 -10.34
CA MET A 18 -3.04 4.94 -10.75
C MET A 18 -3.18 4.60 -12.24
N GLU A 19 -2.42 5.27 -13.10
CA GLU A 19 -2.46 5.08 -14.55
C GLU A 19 -2.04 3.65 -14.93
N HIS A 20 -0.85 3.23 -14.48
CA HIS A 20 -0.31 1.92 -14.83
C HIS A 20 -1.02 0.75 -14.17
N VAL A 21 -1.60 0.94 -12.97
CA VAL A 21 -2.26 -0.15 -12.23
C VAL A 21 -3.74 -0.29 -12.59
N TYR A 22 -4.45 0.82 -12.74
CA TYR A 22 -5.91 0.81 -12.93
C TYR A 22 -6.36 1.37 -14.28
N GLY A 23 -5.45 1.92 -15.09
CA GLY A 23 -5.78 2.44 -16.42
C GLY A 23 -6.41 3.83 -16.42
N PHE A 24 -6.20 4.62 -15.35
CA PHE A 24 -6.59 6.03 -15.37
C PHE A 24 -5.86 6.76 -16.51
N THR A 25 -6.58 7.62 -17.22
CA THR A 25 -6.04 8.39 -18.34
C THR A 25 -5.88 9.85 -17.91
N PRO A 26 -4.65 10.38 -17.79
CA PRO A 26 -4.45 11.78 -17.46
C PRO A 26 -4.96 12.66 -18.60
N ILE A 27 -5.75 13.68 -18.25
CA ILE A 27 -6.11 14.74 -19.19
C ILE A 27 -4.95 15.72 -19.16
N GLY A 28 -4.07 15.65 -20.16
CA GLY A 28 -2.99 16.62 -20.30
C GLY A 28 -3.52 18.03 -20.54
N ASP A 29 -2.66 19.03 -20.36
CA ASP A 29 -2.90 20.41 -20.83
C ASP A 29 -2.73 20.41 -22.37
N ILE A 30 -3.71 19.85 -23.10
CA ILE A 30 -3.72 19.84 -24.57
C ILE A 30 -4.44 21.11 -25.03
N ASP A 31 -3.82 21.85 -25.96
CA ASP A 31 -4.42 23.03 -26.61
C ASP A 31 -5.81 22.71 -27.15
N LEU A 32 -6.79 23.50 -26.71
CA LEU A 32 -8.23 23.27 -26.87
C LEU A 32 -8.76 23.66 -28.26
N ASP A 33 -7.93 23.64 -29.29
CA ASP A 33 -8.23 24.30 -30.56
C ASP A 33 -9.00 23.40 -31.56
N SER A 34 -9.31 22.14 -31.22
CA SER A 34 -10.09 21.23 -32.08
C SER A 34 -11.24 20.51 -31.35
N GLU A 35 -12.39 20.39 -32.03
CA GLU A 35 -13.58 19.66 -31.51
C GLU A 35 -13.27 18.19 -31.18
N ASP A 36 -12.42 17.54 -31.98
CA ASP A 36 -12.00 16.15 -31.75
C ASP A 36 -11.23 15.99 -30.43
N THR A 37 -10.45 17.00 -30.03
CA THR A 37 -9.73 16.98 -28.75
C THR A 37 -10.68 17.10 -27.56
N VAL A 38 -11.71 17.95 -27.66
CA VAL A 38 -12.72 18.11 -26.60
C VAL A 38 -13.51 16.81 -26.39
N GLN A 39 -13.94 16.15 -27.47
CA GLN A 39 -14.66 14.88 -27.38
C GLN A 39 -13.82 13.77 -26.74
N GLN A 40 -12.54 13.68 -27.10
CA GLN A 40 -11.62 12.71 -26.50
C GLN A 40 -11.40 12.97 -25.00
N GLN A 41 -11.32 14.24 -24.58
CA GLN A 41 -11.21 14.59 -23.16
C GLN A 41 -12.46 14.20 -22.38
N ASP A 42 -13.66 14.49 -22.91
CA ASP A 42 -14.92 14.16 -22.25
C ASP A 42 -15.10 12.64 -22.11
N ALA A 43 -14.71 11.87 -23.13
CA ALA A 43 -14.71 10.41 -23.08
C ALA A 43 -13.76 9.88 -21.98
N ALA A 44 -12.54 10.41 -21.91
CA ALA A 44 -11.56 10.03 -20.88
C ALA A 44 -12.02 10.42 -19.46
N ILE A 45 -12.65 11.59 -19.30
CA ILE A 45 -13.24 12.02 -18.02
C ILE A 45 -14.35 11.07 -17.58
N ALA A 46 -15.26 10.72 -18.50
CA ALA A 46 -16.34 9.78 -18.22
C ALA A 46 -15.80 8.38 -17.84
N GLN A 47 -14.82 7.89 -18.58
CA GLN A 47 -14.13 6.62 -18.30
C GLN A 47 -13.48 6.63 -16.90
N ASN A 48 -12.73 7.68 -16.56
CA ASN A 48 -12.09 7.81 -15.26
C ASN A 48 -13.11 7.80 -14.11
N ARG A 49 -14.24 8.51 -14.26
CA ARG A 49 -15.34 8.51 -13.26
C ARG A 49 -15.94 7.12 -13.09
N GLU A 50 -16.17 6.42 -14.19
CA GLU A 50 -16.68 5.05 -14.16
C GLU A 50 -15.70 4.11 -13.45
N LEU A 51 -14.39 4.25 -13.73
CA LEU A 51 -13.33 3.50 -13.05
C LEU A 51 -13.33 3.76 -11.54
N VAL A 52 -13.45 5.00 -11.09
CA VAL A 52 -13.56 5.33 -9.65
C VAL A 52 -14.75 4.58 -9.02
N GLY A 53 -15.92 4.62 -9.66
CA GLY A 53 -17.11 3.92 -9.19
C GLY A 53 -16.89 2.41 -9.06
N LYS A 54 -16.35 1.78 -10.11
CA LYS A 54 -16.05 0.34 -10.14
C LYS A 54 -15.04 -0.06 -9.06
N LEU A 55 -13.95 0.68 -8.93
CA LEU A 55 -12.89 0.40 -7.97
C LEU A 55 -13.37 0.53 -6.52
N LYS A 56 -14.16 1.56 -6.21
CA LYS A 56 -14.67 1.80 -4.85
C LYS A 56 -15.77 0.82 -4.45
N SER A 57 -16.55 0.32 -5.40
CA SER A 57 -17.59 -0.68 -5.13
C SER A 57 -17.01 -1.91 -4.43
N LYS A 58 -17.53 -2.23 -3.23
CA LYS A 58 -17.06 -3.32 -2.36
C LYS A 58 -15.52 -3.34 -2.14
N SER A 59 -14.85 -2.19 -2.24
CA SER A 59 -13.39 -2.09 -2.20
C SER A 59 -12.68 -3.01 -3.22
N ALA A 60 -13.20 -3.09 -4.45
CA ALA A 60 -12.66 -3.90 -5.54
C ALA A 60 -11.17 -3.60 -5.81
N PHE A 61 -10.72 -2.37 -5.59
CA PHE A 61 -9.30 -1.98 -5.68
C PHE A 61 -8.36 -2.79 -4.77
N SER A 62 -8.88 -3.47 -3.75
CA SER A 62 -8.09 -4.39 -2.91
C SER A 62 -7.74 -5.72 -3.60
N ARG A 63 -8.52 -6.12 -4.61
CA ARG A 63 -8.45 -7.45 -5.22
C ARG A 63 -7.32 -7.53 -6.25
N LEU A 64 -6.78 -8.73 -6.41
CA LEU A 64 -5.77 -9.05 -7.43
C LEU A 64 -6.22 -8.57 -8.82
N ASP A 65 -7.45 -8.91 -9.19
CA ASP A 65 -8.16 -8.33 -10.33
C ASP A 65 -9.40 -7.57 -9.81
N PRO A 66 -9.45 -6.24 -9.96
CA PRO A 66 -10.62 -5.45 -9.56
C PRO A 66 -11.90 -5.78 -10.35
N HIS A 67 -11.81 -6.44 -11.50
CA HIS A 67 -12.94 -6.77 -12.36
C HIS A 67 -13.51 -8.18 -12.10
N ASP A 68 -12.79 -9.05 -11.38
CA ASP A 68 -13.25 -10.41 -11.04
C ASP A 68 -13.51 -10.56 -9.52
N GLU A 69 -14.78 -10.42 -9.11
CA GLU A 69 -15.19 -10.61 -7.72
C GLU A 69 -15.07 -12.07 -7.24
N LYS A 70 -15.14 -13.04 -8.17
CA LYS A 70 -15.20 -14.48 -7.87
C LYS A 70 -13.81 -15.11 -7.75
N LEU A 71 -12.75 -14.39 -8.16
CA LEU A 71 -11.38 -14.86 -8.05
C LEU A 71 -11.04 -15.20 -6.60
N LYS A 72 -10.76 -16.48 -6.34
CA LYS A 72 -10.38 -16.98 -5.01
C LYS A 72 -9.00 -16.43 -4.61
N ASN A 73 -8.76 -16.28 -3.31
CA ASN A 73 -7.49 -15.76 -2.76
C ASN A 73 -7.03 -14.46 -3.44
N SER A 74 -7.96 -13.53 -3.71
CA SER A 74 -7.68 -12.28 -4.42
C SER A 74 -7.62 -11.04 -3.51
N LEU A 75 -8.27 -11.06 -2.35
CA LEU A 75 -8.37 -9.90 -1.44
C LEU A 75 -7.00 -9.44 -0.95
N TYR A 76 -6.79 -8.12 -0.97
CA TYR A 76 -5.55 -7.42 -0.58
C TYR A 76 -4.29 -7.88 -1.31
N ARG A 77 -4.46 -8.39 -2.54
CA ARG A 77 -3.35 -8.84 -3.42
C ARG A 77 -3.24 -8.01 -4.70
N ASN A 78 -3.91 -6.86 -4.78
CA ASN A 78 -3.69 -5.95 -5.89
C ASN A 78 -2.20 -5.57 -6.00
N ARG A 79 -1.67 -5.53 -7.22
CA ARG A 79 -0.27 -5.19 -7.50
C ARG A 79 0.17 -3.84 -6.92
N ILE A 80 -0.74 -2.88 -6.74
CA ILE A 80 -0.42 -1.59 -6.12
C ILE A 80 0.07 -1.75 -4.68
N ILE A 81 -0.48 -2.71 -3.92
CA ILE A 81 -0.14 -2.93 -2.52
C ILE A 81 1.32 -3.34 -2.40
N GLN A 82 1.74 -4.31 -3.22
CA GLN A 82 3.13 -4.75 -3.26
C GLN A 82 4.07 -3.64 -3.75
N LYS A 83 3.69 -2.89 -4.79
CA LYS A 83 4.52 -1.79 -5.31
C LYS A 83 4.74 -0.70 -4.27
N LEU A 84 3.69 -0.29 -3.55
CA LEU A 84 3.78 0.71 -2.48
C LEU A 84 4.62 0.21 -1.31
N LEU A 85 4.41 -1.05 -0.89
CA LEU A 85 5.19 -1.67 0.17
C LEU A 85 6.70 -1.68 -0.18
N ASN A 86 7.02 -2.09 -1.40
CA ASN A 86 8.38 -2.14 -1.93
C ASN A 86 9.02 -0.75 -1.95
N GLN A 87 8.35 0.24 -2.55
CA GLN A 87 8.93 1.58 -2.70
C GLN A 87 9.11 2.30 -1.37
N GLN A 88 8.16 2.12 -0.43
CA GLN A 88 8.17 2.86 0.82
C GLN A 88 9.08 2.24 1.88
N TRP A 89 9.06 0.92 2.05
CA TRP A 89 9.73 0.25 3.19
C TRP A 89 10.73 -0.85 2.79
N PHE A 90 10.71 -1.35 1.55
CA PHE A 90 11.55 -2.46 1.08
C PHE A 90 12.24 -2.17 -0.26
N ARG A 91 12.73 -0.93 -0.41
CA ARG A 91 13.28 -0.44 -1.68
C ARG A 91 14.63 -1.05 -2.04
N ASN A 92 15.42 -1.41 -1.03
CA ASN A 92 16.77 -1.95 -1.14
C ASN A 92 17.16 -2.66 0.18
N PRO A 93 18.31 -3.35 0.25
CA PRO A 93 18.72 -4.07 1.47
C PRO A 93 18.85 -3.20 2.73
N GLN A 94 19.03 -1.88 2.55
CA GLN A 94 19.22 -0.91 3.64
C GLN A 94 17.92 -0.17 3.99
N ALA A 95 16.78 -0.59 3.45
CA ALA A 95 15.50 0.03 3.73
C ALA A 95 15.01 -0.29 5.14
N ASP A 96 14.21 0.62 5.71
CA ASP A 96 13.73 0.52 7.10
C ASP A 96 13.00 -0.80 7.38
N GLY A 97 12.25 -1.33 6.40
CA GLY A 97 11.53 -2.61 6.52
C GLY A 97 12.42 -3.83 6.73
N LEU A 98 13.71 -3.72 6.39
CA LEU A 98 14.71 -4.77 6.62
C LEU A 98 15.62 -4.45 7.81
N ARG A 99 15.91 -3.17 8.06
CA ARG A 99 16.76 -2.74 9.19
C ARG A 99 16.07 -2.86 10.54
N PHE A 100 14.75 -2.71 10.57
CA PHE A 100 13.94 -2.72 11.79
C PHE A 100 12.80 -3.74 11.67
N PRO A 101 13.10 -5.04 11.50
CA PRO A 101 12.10 -6.07 11.26
C PRO A 101 11.07 -6.20 12.39
N GLU A 102 11.41 -5.83 13.62
CA GLU A 102 10.53 -5.75 14.79
C GLU A 102 9.37 -4.77 14.62
N HIS A 103 9.56 -3.70 13.84
CA HIS A 103 8.54 -2.69 13.59
C HIS A 103 7.74 -2.99 12.31
N TYR A 104 8.40 -3.50 11.27
CA TYR A 104 7.80 -3.62 9.94
C TYR A 104 7.39 -5.04 9.55
N SER A 105 7.92 -6.05 10.23
CA SER A 105 7.60 -7.46 9.98
C SER A 105 7.58 -8.34 11.25
N PRO A 106 6.94 -7.91 12.36
CA PRO A 106 6.88 -8.70 13.58
C PRO A 106 6.26 -10.08 13.30
N GLY A 107 6.91 -11.13 13.80
CA GLY A 107 6.46 -12.52 13.56
C GLY A 107 6.51 -12.98 12.10
N GLY A 108 7.33 -12.33 11.26
CA GLY A 108 7.52 -12.72 9.87
C GLY A 108 6.33 -12.43 8.95
N CYS A 109 5.52 -11.43 9.29
CA CYS A 109 4.33 -11.03 8.54
C CYS A 109 4.27 -9.50 8.40
N ILE A 110 3.76 -8.98 7.29
CA ILE A 110 3.42 -7.54 7.22
C ILE A 110 2.25 -7.24 8.17
N PRO A 111 2.36 -6.26 9.09
CA PRO A 111 1.27 -5.90 9.99
C PRO A 111 0.00 -5.46 9.26
N LEU A 112 -1.18 -5.83 9.79
CA LEU A 112 -2.46 -5.38 9.24
C LEU A 112 -2.58 -3.85 9.23
N VAL A 113 -1.98 -3.16 10.20
CA VAL A 113 -1.95 -1.69 10.25
C VAL A 113 -1.20 -1.10 9.05
N THR A 114 -0.14 -1.74 8.59
CA THR A 114 0.62 -1.33 7.39
C THR A 114 -0.22 -1.52 6.13
N ILE A 115 -0.93 -2.66 6.01
CA ILE A 115 -1.84 -2.91 4.90
C ILE A 115 -2.97 -1.87 4.91
N ALA A 116 -3.61 -1.61 6.06
CA ALA A 116 -4.67 -0.61 6.19
C ALA A 116 -4.19 0.80 5.78
N LEU A 117 -2.96 1.17 6.14
CA LEU A 117 -2.37 2.45 5.75
C LEU A 117 -2.19 2.55 4.23
N ILE A 118 -1.65 1.50 3.60
CA ILE A 118 -1.53 1.40 2.13
C ILE A 118 -2.89 1.51 1.46
N MET A 119 -3.88 0.75 1.94
CA MET A 119 -5.24 0.78 1.39
C MET A 119 -5.89 2.15 1.49
N THR A 120 -5.61 2.87 2.57
CA THR A 120 -6.10 4.24 2.77
C THR A 120 -5.42 5.21 1.79
N ALA A 121 -4.12 5.08 1.54
CA ALA A 121 -3.40 5.87 0.54
C ALA A 121 -3.91 5.60 -0.88
N VAL A 122 -4.20 4.34 -1.21
CA VAL A 122 -4.79 3.96 -2.49
C VAL A 122 -6.20 4.55 -2.65
N GLU A 123 -7.04 4.46 -1.63
CA GLU A 123 -8.38 5.06 -1.67
C GLU A 123 -8.33 6.59 -1.79
N CYS A 124 -7.39 7.24 -1.09
CA CYS A 124 -7.15 8.67 -1.25
C CYS A 124 -6.72 9.03 -2.68
N ALA A 125 -5.86 8.22 -3.30
CA ALA A 125 -5.43 8.45 -4.67
C ALA A 125 -6.62 8.29 -5.64
N ILE A 126 -7.45 7.25 -5.47
CA ILE A 126 -8.67 7.03 -6.27
C ILE A 126 -9.65 8.21 -6.10
N ASP A 127 -9.83 8.72 -4.88
CA ASP A 127 -10.68 9.90 -4.62
C ASP A 127 -10.20 11.15 -5.36
N GLY A 128 -8.89 11.27 -5.60
CA GLY A 128 -8.28 12.31 -6.41
C GLY A 128 -8.71 12.29 -7.89
N TRP A 129 -9.30 11.19 -8.36
CA TRP A 129 -9.84 11.05 -9.72
C TRP A 129 -11.37 11.13 -9.78
N SER A 130 -12.05 11.44 -8.68
CA SER A 130 -13.52 11.45 -8.60
C SER A 130 -14.20 12.40 -9.60
N THR A 131 -13.54 13.49 -10.00
CA THR A 131 -14.04 14.43 -11.02
C THR A 131 -13.75 13.96 -12.45
N GLY A 132 -13.02 12.85 -12.61
CA GLY A 132 -12.52 12.32 -13.88
C GLY A 132 -11.21 12.97 -14.36
N ARG A 133 -10.71 14.00 -13.65
CA ARG A 133 -9.40 14.61 -13.89
C ARG A 133 -8.45 14.23 -12.77
N CYS A 134 -7.17 13.99 -13.08
CA CYS A 134 -6.17 13.78 -12.06
C CYS A 134 -6.01 15.09 -11.29
N ILE A 135 -6.49 15.11 -10.07
CA ILE A 135 -6.04 16.13 -9.16
C ILE A 135 -4.61 15.70 -8.77
N THR A 136 -3.58 16.50 -9.08
CA THR A 136 -2.19 16.24 -8.65
C THR A 136 -1.93 16.86 -7.28
N ASP A 137 -0.76 16.58 -6.68
CA ASP A 137 -0.41 16.89 -5.28
C ASP A 137 -0.65 18.34 -4.82
N LYS A 138 -0.76 19.31 -5.73
CA LYS A 138 -1.10 20.71 -5.40
C LYS A 138 -2.60 20.93 -5.08
N ASN A 139 -3.48 20.08 -5.59
CA ASN A 139 -4.94 20.25 -5.48
C ASN A 139 -5.65 19.05 -4.85
N VAL A 140 -5.01 17.88 -4.71
CA VAL A 140 -5.60 16.75 -3.97
C VAL A 140 -5.51 17.21 -2.54
N GLY A 141 -6.66 17.62 -1.97
CA GLY A 141 -6.81 17.91 -0.55
C GLY A 141 -5.93 16.93 0.21
N SER A 142 -5.05 17.48 1.04
CA SER A 142 -3.96 16.79 1.73
C SER A 142 -4.36 15.36 2.13
N PHE A 143 -3.41 14.42 2.22
CA PHE A 143 -3.64 13.16 2.94
C PHE A 143 -3.85 13.51 4.42
N ASP A 144 -5.02 14.09 4.67
CA ASP A 144 -5.39 14.81 5.85
C ASP A 144 -5.87 13.77 6.82
N SER A 145 -5.24 13.78 7.99
CA SER A 145 -5.67 12.96 9.10
C SER A 145 -7.16 13.11 9.38
N GLN A 146 -7.72 14.32 9.28
CA GLN A 146 -9.13 14.53 9.58
C GLN A 146 -10.06 13.80 8.59
N LYS A 147 -9.72 13.81 7.30
CA LYS A 147 -10.51 13.14 6.26
C LYS A 147 -10.29 11.63 6.19
N TYR A 148 -9.05 11.17 6.31
CA TYR A 148 -8.69 9.77 6.04
C TYR A 148 -8.47 8.89 7.27
N THR A 149 -8.50 9.44 8.50
CA THR A 149 -8.54 8.61 9.72
C THR A 149 -9.78 7.71 9.77
N PRO A 150 -11.00 8.18 9.45
CA PRO A 150 -12.17 7.30 9.39
C PRO A 150 -12.01 6.18 8.35
N VAL A 151 -11.45 6.50 7.18
CA VAL A 151 -11.19 5.53 6.10
C VAL A 151 -10.19 4.46 6.55
N TYR A 152 -9.10 4.87 7.20
CA TYR A 152 -8.13 3.96 7.81
C TYR A 152 -8.78 3.04 8.85
N ASN A 153 -9.63 3.59 9.73
CA ASN A 153 -10.34 2.83 10.75
C ASN A 153 -11.29 1.79 10.14
N ILE A 154 -11.94 2.10 9.02
CA ILE A 154 -12.77 1.15 8.28
C ILE A 154 -11.90 0.02 7.70
N HIS A 155 -10.74 0.35 7.09
CA HIS A 155 -9.84 -0.66 6.52
C HIS A 155 -9.27 -1.60 7.58
N ILE A 156 -8.83 -1.08 8.72
CA ILE A 156 -8.31 -1.93 9.80
C ILE A 156 -9.40 -2.82 10.39
N GLN A 157 -10.65 -2.34 10.50
CA GLN A 157 -11.78 -3.17 10.94
C GLN A 157 -12.08 -4.29 9.94
N LYS A 158 -12.08 -4.00 8.63
CA LYS A 158 -12.26 -5.02 7.57
C LYS A 158 -11.17 -6.09 7.63
N LEU A 159 -9.91 -5.67 7.77
CA LEU A 159 -8.76 -6.59 7.88
C LEU A 159 -8.83 -7.46 9.13
N ARG A 160 -9.16 -6.88 10.30
CA ARG A 160 -9.34 -7.65 11.55
C ARG A 160 -10.51 -8.63 11.46
N ARG A 161 -11.62 -8.24 10.82
CA ARG A 161 -12.74 -9.14 10.57
C ARG A 161 -12.34 -10.29 9.65
N TRP A 162 -11.55 -10.02 8.61
CA TRP A 162 -11.02 -11.05 7.72
C TRP A 162 -10.07 -12.00 8.46
N GLU A 163 -9.17 -11.46 9.29
CA GLU A 163 -8.28 -12.25 10.14
C GLU A 163 -9.08 -13.20 11.04
N ALA A 164 -10.03 -12.67 11.81
CA ALA A 164 -10.90 -13.45 12.69
C ALA A 164 -11.69 -14.52 11.93
N PHE A 165 -12.24 -14.18 10.77
CA PHE A 165 -12.94 -15.14 9.91
C PHE A 165 -12.03 -16.28 9.45
N THR A 166 -10.80 -15.95 9.03
CA THR A 166 -9.84 -16.95 8.52
C THR A 166 -9.14 -17.75 9.62
N ALA A 167 -9.18 -17.29 10.88
CA ALA A 167 -8.54 -17.97 12.00
C ALA A 167 -9.10 -19.39 12.23
N GLY A 168 -10.40 -19.58 12.01
CA GLY A 168 -11.07 -20.88 12.07
C GLY A 168 -10.99 -21.72 10.79
N THR A 169 -10.37 -21.19 9.73
CA THR A 169 -10.22 -21.91 8.44
C THR A 169 -8.85 -22.57 8.34
N THR A 170 -8.77 -23.72 7.68
CA THR A 170 -7.51 -24.44 7.42
C THR A 170 -6.50 -23.57 6.65
N ASP A 171 -7.00 -22.71 5.76
CA ASP A 171 -6.15 -21.94 4.86
C ASP A 171 -5.51 -20.70 5.47
N ARG A 172 -6.07 -20.13 6.55
CA ARG A 172 -5.57 -18.90 7.21
C ARG A 172 -5.16 -17.82 6.19
N LEU A 173 -6.05 -17.54 5.23
CA LEU A 173 -5.74 -16.73 4.05
C LEU A 173 -5.15 -15.35 4.36
N THR A 174 -5.60 -14.71 5.45
CA THR A 174 -5.05 -13.43 5.91
C THR A 174 -3.56 -13.54 6.22
N LYS A 175 -3.16 -14.57 6.98
CA LYS A 175 -1.77 -14.81 7.34
C LYS A 175 -0.92 -15.15 6.11
N LYS A 176 -1.43 -16.01 5.22
CA LYS A 176 -0.77 -16.31 3.93
C LYS A 176 -0.54 -15.03 3.11
N CYS A 177 -1.53 -14.14 3.05
CA CYS A 177 -1.40 -12.85 2.35
C CYS A 177 -0.30 -11.98 2.97
N GLN A 178 -0.26 -11.83 4.30
CA GLN A 178 0.77 -11.03 4.97
C GLN A 178 2.18 -11.60 4.77
N GLN A 179 2.32 -12.92 4.77
CA GLN A 179 3.59 -13.62 4.54
C GLN A 179 4.04 -13.49 3.08
N ASP A 180 3.13 -13.64 2.12
CA ASP A 180 3.41 -13.47 0.70
C ASP A 180 3.89 -12.05 0.40
N LEU A 181 3.22 -11.03 0.95
CA LEU A 181 3.62 -9.63 0.79
C LEU A 181 5.04 -9.39 1.31
N LEU A 182 5.38 -9.94 2.49
CA LEU A 182 6.72 -9.82 3.06
C LEU A 182 7.77 -10.54 2.22
N ARG A 183 7.47 -11.77 1.78
CA ARG A 183 8.38 -12.57 0.94
C ARG A 183 8.71 -11.83 -0.35
N LEU A 184 7.69 -11.34 -1.06
CA LEU A 184 7.87 -10.58 -2.29
C LEU A 184 8.61 -9.25 -2.05
N ALA A 185 8.40 -8.61 -0.90
CA ALA A 185 9.10 -7.38 -0.54
C ALA A 185 10.59 -7.62 -0.26
N ARG A 186 10.93 -8.69 0.47
CA ARG A 186 12.33 -9.11 0.70
C ARG A 186 13.03 -9.47 -0.60
N LYS A 187 12.34 -10.21 -1.48
CA LYS A 187 12.84 -10.53 -2.82
C LYS A 187 13.12 -9.27 -3.62
N HIS A 188 12.20 -8.31 -3.64
CA HIS A 188 12.37 -7.03 -4.33
C HIS A 188 13.58 -6.25 -3.80
N ALA A 189 13.78 -6.26 -2.49
CA ALA A 189 14.94 -5.64 -1.86
C ALA A 189 16.27 -6.37 -2.13
N GLY A 190 16.26 -7.50 -2.85
CA GLY A 190 17.47 -8.27 -3.18
C GLY A 190 17.95 -9.21 -2.08
N VAL A 191 17.07 -9.60 -1.14
CA VAL A 191 17.43 -10.40 0.04
C VAL A 191 17.11 -11.90 -0.13
N ASP A 192 16.73 -12.37 -1.32
CA ASP A 192 16.26 -13.77 -1.46
C ASP A 192 17.39 -14.80 -1.40
N SER A 193 17.34 -15.60 -0.31
CA SER A 193 17.97 -16.89 -0.02
C SER A 193 19.51 -17.02 0.00
N ALA A 194 20.23 -16.10 0.67
CA ALA A 194 21.63 -16.37 1.07
C ALA A 194 21.98 -15.88 2.49
N LEU A 195 20.98 -15.65 3.36
CA LEU A 195 21.22 -15.26 4.75
C LEU A 195 20.37 -16.12 5.70
N ALA A 196 20.52 -17.44 5.59
CA ALA A 196 20.76 -18.20 6.80
C ALA A 196 22.23 -17.89 7.18
N GLN A 197 22.47 -17.40 8.39
CA GLN A 197 23.80 -17.04 8.94
C GLN A 197 24.35 -15.66 8.55
N HIS A 198 23.72 -14.62 9.09
CA HIS A 198 24.49 -13.60 9.78
C HIS A 198 23.68 -13.12 10.98
N THR A 199 23.76 -13.88 12.07
CA THR A 199 23.72 -13.30 13.41
C THR A 199 24.86 -12.29 13.45
N VAL A 200 24.55 -11.04 13.08
CA VAL A 200 25.31 -9.91 13.61
C VAL A 200 25.10 -10.06 15.11
N GLY A 201 26.15 -10.50 15.82
CA GLY A 201 26.18 -10.40 17.27
C GLY A 201 25.90 -8.96 17.59
N VAL A 202 24.67 -8.68 17.99
CA VAL A 202 24.34 -7.40 18.57
C VAL A 202 25.19 -7.39 19.84
N ASP A 203 26.17 -6.50 19.86
CA ASP A 203 26.99 -6.18 21.02
C ASP A 203 26.05 -5.54 22.06
N VAL A 204 25.20 -6.38 22.65
CA VAL A 204 24.27 -6.02 23.70
C VAL A 204 25.05 -6.17 24.98
N LEU A 205 25.27 -5.04 25.64
CA LEU A 205 25.74 -5.02 27.03
C LEU A 205 24.84 -5.95 27.84
N THR A 206 25.45 -6.96 28.41
CA THR A 206 24.79 -7.97 29.23
C THR A 206 24.68 -7.49 30.67
N ASP A 207 23.83 -8.14 31.46
CA ASP A 207 23.75 -7.91 32.91
C ASP A 207 25.11 -8.04 33.62
N ALA A 208 26.04 -8.82 33.05
CA ALA A 208 27.41 -8.94 33.53
C ALA A 208 28.26 -7.68 33.27
N ASP A 209 28.05 -7.01 32.13
CA ASP A 209 28.73 -5.75 31.79
C ASP A 209 28.22 -4.60 32.68
N PHE A 210 26.93 -4.59 33.03
CA PHE A 210 26.36 -3.63 33.97
C PHE A 210 26.86 -3.88 35.40
N ALA A 211 26.93 -5.15 35.84
CA ALA A 211 27.47 -5.51 37.14
C ALA A 211 28.96 -5.17 37.30
N ALA A 212 29.74 -5.26 36.23
CA ALA A 212 31.16 -4.88 36.23
C ALA A 212 31.40 -3.37 36.32
N ASN A 213 30.42 -2.53 35.93
CA ASN A 213 30.51 -1.07 35.98
C ASN A 213 30.09 -0.48 37.35
N GLU A 214 29.40 -1.25 38.19
CA GLU A 214 29.00 -0.82 39.54
C GLU A 214 30.01 -1.21 40.63
N GLY A 215 31.28 -1.45 40.26
CA GLY A 215 32.40 -1.60 41.18
C GLY A 215 32.91 -0.28 41.74
#